data_AF-A0A2T2MZ77-F1
#
_entry.id   AF-A0A2T2MZ77-F1
#
_cell.length_a   1.000
_cell.length_b   1.000
_cell.length_c   1.000
_cell.angle_alpha   90.00
_cell.angle_beta   90.00
_cell.angle_gamma   90.00
#
_symmetry.space_group_name_H-M   'P 1'
#
loop_
_entity.id
_entity.type
_entity.pdbx_description
1 polymer ?
#
loop_
_entity_poly.entity_id
_entity_poly.type
_entity_poly.pdbx_seq_one_letter_code
_entity_poly.pdbx_strand_id
1 'polypeptide(L)'
;QDGKSMGITMPNSSSQEELIRSVYARTGLDPSETSYVECHGTGTQAGDTTETGAISRVFGVGRKQPLAIGSVKTNVGHLEGASGLASVIKSVLMLENGIILPNRNFEKANPKIPLKGWHLHVPTSVEPWNISKARRASVNSFGYGGANVHAILESAEDFLRGHNISLAPMPKLFALSAFDPTAGESWARSLSSYIAARTPINLDTPSAPSDEEVAFLSSLAFTLSDRRTQHPWRATVAASSATELVARLAKVRFATVAKRRNIGYVFTGQGAQWCGMGRELMVASSRFRASLEACGSALRQFGAGFDVVEELEKDFETTRVNKAVYCQPLCTALQIALVDLLDSWGVTPHSVTGHSSGEIAAAYAAGSLSLEDAMLVAYERGRAT
;
A
#
# COMPACT_ATOMS: atom_id res chain seq x y z
N GLN A 1 -0.37 -32.74 -20.85
CA GLN A 1 -1.58 -33.57 -21.10
C GLN A 1 -1.19 -35.03 -20.86
N ASP A 2 -2.10 -35.88 -20.40
CA ASP A 2 -1.85 -37.30 -20.11
C ASP A 2 -1.58 -38.15 -21.37
N GLY A 3 -1.98 -37.66 -22.55
CA GLY A 3 -1.70 -38.31 -23.83
C GLY A 3 -2.27 -39.73 -23.90
N LYS A 4 -1.45 -40.70 -24.32
CA LYS A 4 -1.83 -42.12 -24.37
C LYS A 4 -1.73 -42.74 -22.96
N SER A 5 -2.84 -42.75 -22.23
CA SER A 5 -3.00 -43.41 -20.94
C SER A 5 -3.78 -44.74 -21.07
N MET A 6 -3.97 -45.46 -19.96
CA MET A 6 -4.76 -46.71 -19.90
C MET A 6 -6.27 -46.51 -20.16
N GLY A 7 -6.73 -45.27 -20.24
CA GLY A 7 -8.10 -44.88 -20.55
C GLY A 7 -8.23 -43.36 -20.49
N ILE A 8 -9.11 -42.77 -21.31
CA ILE A 8 -9.23 -41.30 -21.46
C ILE A 8 -9.47 -40.56 -20.13
N THR A 9 -10.01 -41.25 -19.13
CA THR A 9 -10.39 -40.72 -17.81
C THR A 9 -9.40 -41.11 -16.70
N MET A 10 -8.39 -41.92 -17.03
CA MET A 10 -7.43 -42.45 -16.06
C MET A 10 -6.23 -41.51 -15.96
N PRO A 11 -5.85 -41.08 -14.73
CA PRO A 11 -4.73 -40.17 -14.54
C PRO A 11 -3.39 -40.84 -14.87
N ASN A 12 -2.42 -40.04 -15.32
CA ASN A 12 -1.07 -40.50 -15.65
C ASN A 12 -0.01 -39.91 -14.70
N SER A 13 0.57 -40.75 -13.82
CA SER A 13 1.56 -40.31 -12.83
C SER A 13 2.82 -39.71 -13.47
N SER A 14 3.28 -40.26 -14.60
CA SER A 14 4.47 -39.78 -15.30
C SER A 14 4.24 -38.40 -15.89
N SER A 15 3.05 -38.17 -16.47
CA SER A 15 2.67 -36.87 -17.03
C SER A 15 2.49 -35.81 -15.94
N GLN A 16 2.00 -36.18 -14.76
CA GLN A 16 1.93 -35.28 -13.60
C GLN A 16 3.34 -34.92 -13.10
N GLU A 17 4.23 -35.90 -12.94
CA GLU A 17 5.62 -35.66 -12.54
C GLU A 17 6.36 -34.76 -13.53
N GLU A 18 6.30 -35.10 -14.82
CA GLU A 18 6.95 -34.34 -15.88
C GLU A 18 6.45 -32.88 -15.91
N LEU A 19 5.14 -32.68 -15.77
CA LEU A 19 4.56 -31.35 -15.67
C LEU A 19 5.17 -30.57 -14.50
N ILE A 20 5.16 -31.13 -13.29
CA ILE A 20 5.70 -30.45 -12.10
C ILE A 20 7.18 -30.08 -12.33
N ARG A 21 8.01 -31.05 -12.76
CA ARG A 21 9.45 -30.79 -13.02
C ARG A 21 9.65 -29.70 -14.06
N SER A 22 8.87 -29.73 -15.14
CA SER A 22 8.98 -28.73 -16.22
C SER A 22 8.65 -27.31 -15.74
N VAL A 23 7.67 -27.15 -14.84
CA VAL A 23 7.30 -25.84 -14.31
C VAL A 23 8.42 -25.28 -13.41
N TYR A 24 8.96 -26.10 -12.50
CA TYR A 24 10.11 -25.69 -11.65
C TYR A 24 11.35 -25.37 -12.47
N ALA A 25 11.65 -26.17 -13.50
CA ALA A 25 12.78 -25.91 -14.39
C ALA A 25 12.63 -24.57 -15.13
N ARG A 26 11.41 -24.23 -15.58
CA ARG A 26 11.11 -22.98 -16.28
C ARG A 26 11.21 -21.75 -15.37
N THR A 27 10.91 -21.90 -14.08
CA THR A 27 10.98 -20.79 -13.11
C THR A 27 12.35 -20.67 -12.44
N GLY A 28 13.25 -21.64 -12.64
CA GLY A 28 14.55 -21.68 -11.97
C GLY A 28 14.45 -21.92 -10.46
N LEU A 29 13.30 -22.39 -9.98
CA LEU A 29 13.06 -22.65 -8.56
C LEU A 29 13.48 -24.08 -8.20
N ASP A 30 14.01 -24.25 -6.99
CA ASP A 30 14.31 -25.57 -6.44
C ASP A 30 13.03 -26.17 -5.79
N PRO A 31 12.55 -27.35 -6.26
CA PRO A 31 11.43 -28.05 -5.63
C PRO A 31 11.65 -28.36 -4.14
N SER A 32 12.90 -28.52 -3.70
CA SER A 32 13.23 -28.86 -2.31
C SER A 32 12.83 -27.75 -1.31
N GLU A 33 12.67 -26.52 -1.80
CA GLU A 33 12.28 -25.35 -1.01
C GLU A 33 10.77 -25.19 -0.88
N THR A 34 9.98 -25.90 -1.69
CA THR A 34 8.52 -25.85 -1.61
C THR A 34 8.04 -26.59 -0.38
N SER A 35 7.27 -25.93 0.48
CA SER A 35 6.88 -26.50 1.78
C SER A 35 5.50 -27.15 1.77
N TYR A 36 4.66 -26.79 0.81
CA TYR A 36 3.27 -27.26 0.71
C TYR A 36 2.87 -27.60 -0.72
N VAL A 37 2.09 -28.67 -0.90
CA VAL A 37 1.35 -28.93 -2.14
C VAL A 37 -0.15 -29.02 -1.84
N GLU A 38 -0.90 -28.12 -2.46
CA GLU A 38 -2.34 -28.21 -2.60
C GLU A 38 -2.64 -29.16 -3.77
N CYS A 39 -2.99 -30.39 -3.42
CA CYS A 39 -3.28 -31.47 -4.35
C CYS A 39 -4.58 -31.23 -5.12
N HIS A 40 -4.69 -31.86 -6.30
CA HIS A 40 -5.96 -32.05 -6.97
C HIS A 40 -6.88 -32.90 -6.08
N GLY A 41 -6.39 -33.98 -5.48
CA GLY A 41 -6.94 -34.64 -4.28
C GLY A 41 -8.45 -34.80 -4.28
N THR A 42 -8.96 -35.63 -5.21
CA THR A 42 -10.40 -35.87 -5.40
C THR A 42 -10.98 -36.93 -4.47
N GLY A 43 -10.15 -37.58 -3.66
CA GLY A 43 -10.58 -38.65 -2.76
C GLY A 43 -10.76 -39.99 -3.46
N THR A 44 -10.17 -40.16 -4.65
CA THR A 44 -10.29 -41.40 -5.42
C THR A 44 -9.11 -42.32 -5.11
N GLN A 45 -9.37 -43.62 -4.91
CA GLN A 45 -8.31 -44.57 -4.53
C GLN A 45 -7.13 -44.58 -5.53
N ALA A 46 -7.43 -44.55 -6.83
CA ALA A 46 -6.43 -44.54 -7.89
C ALA A 46 -5.78 -43.15 -8.07
N GLY A 47 -6.59 -42.08 -8.08
CA GLY A 47 -6.10 -40.72 -8.31
C GLY A 47 -5.19 -40.24 -7.18
N ASP A 48 -5.60 -40.41 -5.92
CA ASP A 48 -4.82 -39.96 -4.77
C ASP A 48 -3.47 -40.68 -4.69
N THR A 49 -3.43 -41.99 -4.97
CA THR A 49 -2.18 -42.78 -5.01
C THR A 49 -1.27 -42.32 -6.16
N THR A 50 -1.86 -42.06 -7.32
CA THR A 50 -1.14 -41.60 -8.54
C THR A 50 -0.50 -40.24 -8.33
N GLU A 51 -1.26 -39.30 -7.77
CA GLU A 51 -0.84 -37.93 -7.53
C GLU A 51 0.22 -37.85 -6.43
N THR A 52 -0.02 -38.46 -5.27
CA THR A 52 0.94 -38.44 -4.16
C THR A 52 2.26 -39.13 -4.51
N GLY A 53 2.21 -40.17 -5.34
CA GLY A 53 3.42 -40.81 -5.89
C GLY A 53 4.22 -39.86 -6.79
N ALA A 54 3.56 -39.11 -7.68
CA ALA A 54 4.21 -38.11 -8.52
C ALA A 54 4.83 -36.98 -7.68
N ILE A 55 4.09 -36.48 -6.69
CA ILE A 55 4.57 -35.47 -5.73
C ILE A 55 5.83 -35.97 -5.01
N SER A 56 5.81 -37.20 -4.47
CA SER A 56 6.95 -37.74 -3.73
C SER A 56 8.22 -37.83 -4.60
N ARG A 57 8.11 -38.25 -5.86
CA ARG A 57 9.27 -38.35 -6.76
C ARG A 57 9.88 -37.00 -7.11
N VAL A 58 9.08 -35.93 -7.15
CA VAL A 58 9.59 -34.58 -7.42
C VAL A 58 10.13 -33.90 -6.17
N PHE A 59 9.36 -33.91 -5.08
CA PHE A 59 9.61 -33.09 -3.91
C PHE A 59 10.28 -33.85 -2.75
N GLY A 60 10.19 -35.18 -2.72
CA GLY A 60 10.69 -36.01 -1.62
C GLY A 60 12.19 -36.29 -1.69
N VAL A 61 12.84 -36.12 -2.85
CA VAL A 61 14.27 -36.39 -3.04
C VAL A 61 15.11 -35.36 -2.27
N GLY A 62 16.00 -35.83 -1.39
CA GLY A 62 16.93 -34.96 -0.64
C GLY A 62 16.27 -34.11 0.46
N ARG A 63 15.00 -34.38 0.78
CA ARG A 63 14.20 -33.54 1.67
C ARG A 63 14.46 -33.89 3.15
N LYS A 64 14.82 -32.88 3.95
CA LYS A 64 15.07 -33.04 5.40
C LYS A 64 13.79 -33.02 6.24
N GLN A 65 12.83 -32.19 5.84
CA GLN A 65 11.53 -32.04 6.51
C GLN A 65 10.42 -32.54 5.59
N PRO A 66 9.45 -33.35 6.06
CA PRO A 66 8.37 -33.84 5.20
C PRO A 66 7.60 -32.70 4.52
N LEU A 67 7.19 -32.91 3.27
CA LEU A 67 6.33 -32.00 2.53
C LEU A 67 4.91 -32.08 3.07
N ALA A 68 4.30 -30.94 3.39
CA ALA A 68 2.89 -30.89 3.75
C ALA A 68 2.04 -31.00 2.48
N ILE A 69 1.01 -31.85 2.51
CA ILE A 69 0.06 -31.99 1.41
C ILE A 69 -1.39 -31.88 1.92
N GLY A 70 -2.28 -31.34 1.11
CA GLY A 70 -3.72 -31.30 1.42
C GLY A 70 -4.57 -30.93 0.22
N SER A 71 -5.88 -30.85 0.42
CA SER A 71 -6.84 -30.47 -0.63
C SER A 71 -7.98 -29.66 -0.03
N VAL A 72 -8.31 -28.52 -0.64
CA VAL A 72 -9.48 -27.69 -0.28
C VAL A 72 -10.79 -28.45 -0.45
N LYS A 73 -10.80 -29.51 -1.27
CA LYS A 73 -12.00 -30.31 -1.57
C LYS A 73 -12.54 -31.03 -0.35
N THR A 74 -11.71 -31.26 0.68
CA THR A 74 -12.20 -31.79 1.96
C THR A 74 -13.11 -30.83 2.72
N ASN A 75 -13.11 -29.54 2.36
CA ASN A 75 -13.88 -28.49 3.01
C ASN A 75 -15.08 -28.06 2.17
N VAL A 76 -14.90 -27.90 0.85
CA VAL A 76 -15.91 -27.30 -0.04
C VAL A 76 -16.36 -28.24 -1.17
N GLY A 77 -15.88 -29.48 -1.20
CA GLY A 77 -16.16 -30.44 -2.27
C GLY A 77 -15.42 -30.12 -3.57
N HIS A 78 -15.77 -30.86 -4.62
CA HIS A 78 -15.20 -30.69 -5.96
C HIS A 78 -16.00 -29.67 -6.77
N LEU A 79 -15.49 -28.44 -6.91
CA LEU A 79 -16.18 -27.33 -7.59
C LEU A 79 -16.03 -27.33 -9.13
N GLU A 80 -15.63 -28.47 -9.70
CA GLU A 80 -15.49 -28.68 -11.14
C GLU A 80 -14.65 -27.58 -11.80
N GLY A 81 -15.25 -26.77 -12.68
CA GLY A 81 -14.58 -25.66 -13.36
C GLY A 81 -13.95 -24.62 -12.43
N ALA A 82 -14.40 -24.52 -11.18
CA ALA A 82 -13.85 -23.61 -10.17
C ALA A 82 -12.86 -24.28 -9.19
N SER A 83 -12.59 -25.59 -9.32
CA SER A 83 -11.76 -26.33 -8.36
C SER A 83 -10.34 -25.77 -8.24
N GLY A 84 -9.71 -25.41 -9.37
CA GLY A 84 -8.38 -24.82 -9.37
C GLY A 84 -8.35 -23.46 -8.66
N LEU A 85 -9.37 -22.63 -8.86
CA LEU A 85 -9.46 -21.31 -8.22
C LEU A 85 -9.61 -21.42 -6.70
N ALA A 86 -10.43 -22.36 -6.20
CA ALA A 86 -10.56 -22.60 -4.77
C ALA A 86 -9.22 -23.03 -4.13
N SER A 87 -8.47 -23.88 -4.82
CA SER A 87 -7.13 -24.30 -4.39
C SER A 87 -6.12 -23.14 -4.36
N VAL A 88 -6.18 -22.23 -5.35
CA VAL A 88 -5.38 -20.99 -5.35
C VAL A 88 -5.78 -20.07 -4.19
N ILE A 89 -7.07 -19.83 -3.97
CA ILE A 89 -7.56 -18.96 -2.88
C ILE A 89 -7.09 -19.48 -1.52
N LYS A 90 -7.26 -20.78 -1.25
CA LYS A 90 -6.77 -21.40 0.00
C LYS A 90 -5.26 -21.20 0.15
N SER A 91 -4.49 -21.44 -0.91
CA SER A 91 -3.03 -21.34 -0.88
C SER A 91 -2.56 -19.91 -0.64
N VAL A 92 -3.20 -18.92 -1.28
CA VAL A 92 -2.90 -17.49 -1.05
C VAL A 92 -3.22 -17.10 0.40
N LEU A 93 -4.37 -17.48 0.93
CA LEU A 93 -4.73 -17.20 2.33
C LEU A 93 -3.74 -17.83 3.31
N MET A 94 -3.27 -19.05 3.05
CA MET A 94 -2.23 -19.72 3.84
C MET A 94 -0.89 -18.98 3.79
N LEU A 95 -0.47 -18.52 2.60
CA LEU A 95 0.77 -17.75 2.41
C LEU A 95 0.71 -16.39 3.12
N GLU A 96 -0.39 -15.65 2.96
CA GLU A 96 -0.60 -14.33 3.58
C GLU A 96 -0.63 -14.41 5.10
N ASN A 97 -1.23 -15.46 5.66
CA ASN A 97 -1.32 -15.65 7.11
C ASN A 97 -0.12 -16.42 7.69
N GLY A 98 0.80 -16.91 6.84
CA GLY A 98 1.95 -17.67 7.30
C GLY A 98 1.58 -18.95 8.06
N ILE A 99 0.53 -19.65 7.66
CA ILE A 99 0.06 -20.88 8.32
C ILE A 99 -0.31 -21.96 7.29
N ILE A 100 -0.18 -23.21 7.70
CA ILE A 100 -0.68 -24.38 6.98
C ILE A 100 -1.95 -24.88 7.65
N LEU A 101 -3.03 -24.96 6.88
CA LEU A 101 -4.35 -25.37 7.38
C LEU A 101 -4.50 -26.91 7.40
N PRO A 102 -5.28 -27.45 8.36
CA PRO A 102 -5.53 -28.87 8.44
C PRO A 102 -6.35 -29.38 7.25
N ASN A 103 -6.05 -30.59 6.81
CA ASN A 103 -6.87 -31.34 5.85
C ASN A 103 -8.05 -31.97 6.59
N ARG A 104 -9.28 -31.57 6.26
CA ARG A 104 -10.47 -32.04 6.99
C ARG A 104 -10.73 -33.52 6.71
N ASN A 105 -11.34 -34.19 7.70
CA ASN A 105 -11.75 -35.60 7.65
C ASN A 105 -10.60 -36.60 7.39
N PHE A 106 -9.35 -36.23 7.69
CA PHE A 106 -8.20 -37.11 7.60
C PHE A 106 -7.92 -37.80 8.93
N GLU A 107 -8.31 -39.08 9.05
CA GLU A 107 -8.09 -39.88 10.26
C GLU A 107 -6.99 -40.94 10.07
N LYS A 108 -7.05 -41.68 8.96
CA LYS A 108 -6.11 -42.76 8.65
C LYS A 108 -5.64 -42.67 7.20
N ALA A 109 -4.33 -42.71 7.00
CA ALA A 109 -3.74 -42.73 5.67
C ALA A 109 -4.15 -43.99 4.89
N ASN A 110 -4.37 -43.84 3.58
CA ASN A 110 -4.51 -44.96 2.66
C ASN A 110 -3.22 -45.81 2.70
N PRO A 111 -3.26 -47.12 2.98
CA PRO A 111 -2.06 -47.97 3.06
C PRO A 111 -1.21 -47.99 1.78
N LYS A 112 -1.79 -47.65 0.63
CA LYS A 112 -1.08 -47.53 -0.66
C LYS A 112 -0.24 -46.25 -0.78
N ILE A 113 -0.37 -45.33 0.17
CA ILE A 113 0.35 -44.05 0.23
C ILE A 113 1.25 -44.08 1.47
N PRO A 114 2.51 -44.57 1.35
CA PRO A 114 3.44 -44.66 2.47
C PRO A 114 4.02 -43.29 2.82
N LEU A 115 3.20 -42.40 3.40
CA LEU A 115 3.51 -40.99 3.70
C LEU A 115 4.92 -40.78 4.28
N LYS A 116 5.28 -41.52 5.34
CA LYS A 116 6.60 -41.43 5.98
C LYS A 116 7.74 -41.78 5.02
N GLY A 117 7.61 -42.87 4.26
CA GLY A 117 8.62 -43.31 3.29
C GLY A 117 8.69 -42.39 2.05
N TRP A 118 7.63 -41.65 1.79
CA TRP A 118 7.54 -40.68 0.69
C TRP A 118 7.91 -39.25 1.10
N HIS A 119 8.33 -39.05 2.36
CA HIS A 119 8.59 -37.74 2.96
C HIS A 119 7.41 -36.77 2.81
N LEU A 120 6.19 -37.27 2.98
CA LEU A 120 4.94 -36.52 2.95
C LEU A 120 4.26 -36.57 4.32
N HIS A 121 3.51 -35.52 4.66
CA HIS A 121 2.57 -35.56 5.78
C HIS A 121 1.30 -34.77 5.43
N VAL A 122 0.19 -35.13 6.09
CA VAL A 122 -1.11 -34.47 5.92
C VAL A 122 -1.40 -33.71 7.22
N PRO A 123 -1.44 -32.37 7.21
CA PRO A 123 -1.70 -31.57 8.42
C PRO A 123 -3.07 -31.88 9.02
N THR A 124 -3.13 -32.11 10.34
CA THR A 124 -4.39 -32.37 11.08
C THR A 124 -4.77 -31.24 12.03
N SER A 125 -3.85 -30.30 12.27
CA SER A 125 -4.06 -29.05 13.00
C SER A 125 -3.48 -27.87 12.21
N VAL A 126 -3.76 -26.64 12.64
CA VAL A 126 -3.10 -25.46 12.07
C VAL A 126 -1.63 -25.49 12.48
N GLU A 127 -0.73 -25.33 11.49
CA GLU A 127 0.71 -25.36 11.69
C GLU A 127 1.31 -24.00 11.29
N PRO A 128 2.18 -23.37 12.10
CA PRO A 128 2.90 -22.17 11.71
C PRO A 128 3.83 -22.45 10.52
N TRP A 129 3.80 -21.59 9.50
CA TRP A 129 4.63 -21.73 8.30
C TRP A 129 5.94 -20.96 8.43
N ASN A 130 6.72 -21.31 9.46
CA ASN A 130 7.96 -20.62 9.82
C ASN A 130 9.16 -21.19 9.03
N ILE A 131 9.50 -20.55 7.91
CA ILE A 131 10.69 -20.90 7.12
C ILE A 131 11.55 -19.66 6.88
N SER A 132 12.86 -19.88 6.70
CA SER A 132 13.84 -18.80 6.46
C SER A 132 13.90 -18.34 4.99
N LYS A 133 13.33 -19.12 4.08
CA LYS A 133 13.21 -18.81 2.64
C LYS A 133 11.78 -18.33 2.32
N ALA A 134 11.53 -17.91 1.09
CA ALA A 134 10.20 -17.51 0.65
C ALA A 134 9.20 -18.67 0.81
N ARG A 135 8.08 -18.41 1.51
CA ARG A 135 6.97 -19.37 1.65
C ARG A 135 6.42 -19.68 0.26
N ARG A 136 6.40 -20.98 -0.08
CA ARG A 136 6.07 -21.46 -1.41
C ARG A 136 5.12 -22.65 -1.37
N ALA A 137 4.02 -22.51 -2.11
CA ALA A 137 3.00 -23.52 -2.32
C ALA A 137 2.96 -23.95 -3.79
N SER A 138 2.81 -25.25 -4.03
CA SER A 138 2.48 -25.80 -5.34
C SER A 138 0.99 -26.16 -5.39
N VAL A 139 0.32 -25.87 -6.50
CA VAL A 139 -1.12 -26.13 -6.68
C VAL A 139 -1.33 -27.02 -7.90
N ASN A 140 -1.98 -28.17 -7.71
CA ASN A 140 -2.32 -29.12 -8.77
C ASN A 140 -3.81 -29.02 -9.13
N SER A 141 -4.11 -29.10 -10.43
CA SER A 141 -5.47 -29.31 -10.91
C SER A 141 -5.46 -30.18 -12.17
N PHE A 142 -6.08 -31.35 -12.09
CA PHE A 142 -6.06 -32.34 -13.18
C PHE A 142 -7.48 -32.52 -13.73
N GLY A 143 -7.66 -32.15 -15.00
CA GLY A 143 -8.94 -32.25 -15.67
C GLY A 143 -9.25 -33.69 -16.04
N TYR A 144 -10.51 -34.08 -15.92
CA TYR A 144 -11.00 -35.42 -16.28
C TYR A 144 -10.63 -35.85 -17.72
N GLY A 145 -10.50 -34.89 -18.65
CA GLY A 145 -10.06 -35.14 -20.03
C GLY A 145 -8.54 -35.27 -20.24
N GLY A 146 -7.75 -35.39 -19.16
CA GLY A 146 -6.29 -35.55 -19.21
C GLY A 146 -5.49 -34.25 -19.38
N ALA A 147 -6.13 -33.09 -19.23
CA ALA A 147 -5.46 -31.79 -19.22
C ALA A 147 -5.00 -31.45 -17.80
N ASN A 148 -3.68 -31.38 -17.60
CA ASN A 148 -3.09 -31.17 -16.27
C ASN A 148 -2.55 -29.74 -16.14
N VAL A 149 -2.74 -29.15 -14.96
CA VAL A 149 -2.23 -27.83 -14.60
C VAL A 149 -1.45 -27.94 -13.29
N HIS A 150 -0.32 -27.24 -13.24
CA HIS A 150 0.48 -27.04 -12.06
C HIS A 150 0.87 -25.56 -11.95
N ALA A 151 0.67 -24.97 -10.78
CA ALA A 151 1.06 -23.59 -10.48
C ALA A 151 1.96 -23.55 -9.24
N ILE A 152 2.86 -22.57 -9.19
CA ILE A 152 3.70 -22.27 -8.03
C ILE A 152 3.31 -20.89 -7.54
N LEU A 153 3.06 -20.76 -6.23
CA LEU A 153 2.70 -19.52 -5.55
C LEU A 153 3.73 -19.22 -4.46
N GLU A 154 4.19 -17.98 -4.39
CA GLU A 154 5.10 -17.49 -3.36
C GLU A 154 4.48 -16.34 -2.57
N SER A 155 4.92 -16.17 -1.31
CA SER A 155 4.49 -15.06 -0.47
C SER A 155 4.92 -13.70 -1.03
N ALA A 156 3.94 -12.83 -1.25
CA ALA A 156 4.19 -11.44 -1.65
C ALA A 156 4.95 -10.67 -0.56
N GLU A 157 4.67 -10.93 0.72
CA GLU A 157 5.38 -10.29 1.83
C GLU A 157 6.86 -10.64 1.82
N ASP A 158 7.20 -11.93 1.62
CA ASP A 158 8.59 -12.39 1.57
C ASP A 158 9.31 -11.78 0.36
N PHE A 159 8.61 -11.62 -0.77
CA PHE A 159 9.12 -10.93 -1.95
C PHE A 159 9.40 -9.45 -1.66
N LEU A 160 8.46 -8.71 -1.09
CA LEU A 160 8.62 -7.28 -0.80
C LEU A 160 9.75 -7.01 0.20
N ARG A 161 9.85 -7.83 1.26
CA ARG A 161 10.95 -7.75 2.25
C ARG A 161 12.30 -8.02 1.59
N GLY A 162 12.39 -9.05 0.74
CA GLY A 162 13.62 -9.37 0.00
C GLY A 162 14.11 -8.25 -0.93
N HIS A 163 13.24 -7.33 -1.33
CA HIS A 163 13.54 -6.21 -2.24
C HIS A 163 13.58 -4.83 -1.56
N ASN A 164 13.55 -4.76 -0.23
CA ASN A 164 13.62 -3.52 0.55
C ASN A 164 12.61 -2.43 0.12
N ILE A 165 11.40 -2.84 -0.27
CA ILE A 165 10.33 -1.90 -0.65
C ILE A 165 9.63 -1.41 0.62
N SER A 166 9.85 -0.13 0.99
CA SER A 166 9.21 0.54 2.14
C SER A 166 8.42 1.76 1.68
N LEU A 167 7.27 2.02 2.32
CA LEU A 167 6.45 3.21 2.09
C LEU A 167 6.75 4.26 3.16
N ALA A 168 7.10 5.48 2.75
CA ALA A 168 7.28 6.60 3.67
C ALA A 168 5.92 7.14 4.15
N PRO A 169 5.77 7.46 5.44
CA PRO A 169 4.55 8.06 5.96
C PRO A 169 4.37 9.50 5.45
N MET A 170 3.13 9.88 5.16
CA MET A 170 2.72 11.19 4.63
C MET A 170 1.56 11.79 5.45
N PRO A 171 1.33 13.11 5.42
CA PRO A 171 0.14 13.75 5.98
C PRO A 171 -1.15 13.11 5.47
N LYS A 172 -2.11 12.89 6.36
CA LYS A 172 -3.23 11.95 6.10
C LYS A 172 -4.53 12.70 5.83
N LEU A 173 -4.97 12.66 4.58
CA LEU A 173 -6.33 12.99 4.17
C LEU A 173 -7.02 11.73 3.65
N PHE A 174 -8.13 11.35 4.27
CA PHE A 174 -8.91 10.18 3.87
C PHE A 174 -10.05 10.64 2.96
N ALA A 175 -9.94 10.33 1.67
CA ALA A 175 -10.95 10.66 0.67
C ALA A 175 -11.97 9.52 0.53
N LEU A 176 -13.25 9.83 0.72
CA LEU A 176 -14.34 8.88 0.49
C LEU A 176 -15.20 9.38 -0.65
N SER A 177 -15.73 8.46 -1.44
CA SER A 177 -16.75 8.77 -2.43
C SER A 177 -17.78 7.65 -2.56
N ALA A 178 -18.99 8.03 -2.98
CA ALA A 178 -20.11 7.13 -3.21
C ALA A 178 -21.03 7.65 -4.33
N PHE A 179 -21.92 6.77 -4.81
CA PHE A 179 -22.91 7.14 -5.83
C PHE A 179 -24.07 7.98 -5.27
N ASP A 180 -24.35 7.87 -3.97
CA ASP A 180 -25.41 8.57 -3.25
C ASP A 180 -25.03 8.71 -1.75
N PRO A 181 -25.70 9.57 -0.97
CA PRO A 181 -25.30 9.83 0.41
C PRO A 181 -25.53 8.62 1.33
N THR A 182 -26.57 7.81 1.08
CA THR A 182 -26.88 6.61 1.88
C THR A 182 -25.81 5.54 1.69
N ALA A 183 -25.37 5.31 0.45
CA ALA A 183 -24.24 4.44 0.15
C ALA A 183 -22.94 4.97 0.80
N GLY A 184 -22.75 6.29 0.82
CA GLY A 184 -21.64 6.95 1.50
C GLY A 184 -21.62 6.69 3.01
N GLU A 185 -22.76 6.84 3.68
CA GLU A 185 -22.90 6.57 5.11
C GLU A 185 -22.66 5.09 5.45
N SER A 186 -23.19 4.18 4.62
CA SER A 186 -22.95 2.74 4.76
C SER A 186 -21.46 2.41 4.61
N TRP A 187 -20.83 2.96 3.57
CA TRP A 187 -19.39 2.81 3.32
C TRP A 187 -18.53 3.34 4.47
N ALA A 188 -18.85 4.53 4.99
CA ALA A 188 -18.15 5.11 6.13
C ALA A 188 -18.26 4.22 7.38
N ARG A 189 -19.44 3.61 7.62
CA ARG A 189 -19.65 2.67 8.73
C ARG A 189 -18.83 1.40 8.56
N SER A 190 -18.83 0.78 7.38
CA SER A 190 -18.01 -0.39 7.08
C SER A 190 -16.52 -0.10 7.24
N LEU A 191 -16.07 1.07 6.79
CA LEU A 191 -14.68 1.51 6.96
C LEU A 191 -14.33 1.70 8.44
N SER A 192 -15.21 2.32 9.24
CA SER A 192 -15.02 2.45 10.68
C SER A 192 -14.89 1.08 11.36
N SER A 193 -15.76 0.13 11.03
CA SER A 193 -15.66 -1.24 11.56
C SER A 193 -14.37 -1.95 11.16
N TYR A 194 -13.91 -1.75 9.92
CA TYR A 194 -12.64 -2.29 9.44
C TYR A 194 -11.44 -1.73 10.21
N ILE A 195 -11.39 -0.41 10.43
CA ILE A 195 -10.31 0.24 11.18
C ILE A 195 -10.32 -0.23 12.64
N ALA A 196 -11.50 -0.33 13.25
CA ALA A 196 -11.65 -0.79 14.63
C ALA A 196 -11.27 -2.26 14.85
N ALA A 197 -11.46 -3.12 13.85
CA ALA A 197 -11.05 -4.52 13.92
C ALA A 197 -9.53 -4.70 13.76
N ARG A 198 -8.85 -3.76 13.09
CA ARG A 198 -7.43 -3.88 12.71
C ARG A 198 -6.47 -3.18 13.65
N THR A 199 -6.98 -2.25 14.44
CA THR A 199 -6.22 -1.51 15.44
C THR A 199 -6.87 -1.80 16.79
N PRO A 200 -6.15 -2.23 17.84
CA PRO A 200 -6.72 -2.29 19.18
C PRO A 200 -7.07 -0.87 19.64
N ILE A 201 -8.29 -0.41 19.35
CA ILE A 201 -8.76 0.93 19.71
C ILE A 201 -9.10 0.91 21.20
N ASN A 202 -8.25 1.53 22.02
CA ASN A 202 -8.62 1.91 23.38
C ASN A 202 -9.24 3.31 23.34
N LEU A 203 -10.56 3.40 23.45
CA LEU A 203 -11.28 4.69 23.44
C LEU A 203 -11.05 5.51 24.72
N ASP A 204 -10.51 4.90 25.77
CA ASP A 204 -10.42 5.51 27.10
C ASP A 204 -9.06 6.17 27.39
N THR A 205 -8.05 6.01 26.51
CA THR A 205 -6.74 6.66 26.68
C THR A 205 -6.18 7.16 25.33
N PRO A 206 -6.04 8.48 25.12
CA PRO A 206 -5.28 9.02 24.01
C PRO A 206 -3.79 8.69 24.20
N SER A 207 -3.28 7.71 23.47
CA SER A 207 -1.85 7.45 23.34
C SER A 207 -1.37 7.91 21.96
N ALA A 208 -0.09 8.26 21.84
CA ALA A 208 0.50 8.54 20.54
C ALA A 208 0.39 7.29 19.65
N PRO A 209 0.05 7.43 18.35
CA PRO A 209 -0.11 6.29 17.46
C PRO A 209 1.23 5.54 17.32
N SER A 210 1.17 4.21 17.26
CA SER A 210 2.36 3.39 17.02
C SER A 210 2.87 3.55 15.58
N ASP A 211 4.13 3.23 15.31
CA ASP A 211 4.69 3.25 13.95
C ASP A 211 3.87 2.38 12.98
N GLU A 212 3.35 1.25 13.46
CA GLU A 212 2.47 0.36 12.69
C GLU A 212 1.13 1.02 12.36
N GLU A 213 0.51 1.69 13.32
CA GLU A 213 -0.71 2.48 13.07
C GLU A 213 -0.45 3.62 12.08
N VAL A 214 0.71 4.28 12.21
CA VAL A 214 1.11 5.35 11.30
C VAL A 214 1.22 4.81 9.87
N ALA A 215 1.94 3.71 9.66
CA ALA A 215 2.12 3.06 8.37
C ALA A 215 0.78 2.56 7.78
N PHE A 216 -0.08 1.96 8.61
CA PHE A 216 -1.42 1.52 8.21
C PHE A 216 -2.28 2.68 7.71
N LEU A 217 -2.36 3.75 8.49
CA LEU A 217 -3.19 4.90 8.15
C LEU A 217 -2.67 5.65 6.92
N SER A 218 -1.34 5.73 6.72
CA SER A 218 -0.76 6.29 5.49
C SER A 218 -1.10 5.44 4.27
N SER A 219 -0.99 4.11 4.37
CA SER A 219 -1.39 3.18 3.30
C SER A 219 -2.89 3.26 3.01
N LEU A 220 -3.71 3.44 4.05
CA LEU A 220 -5.16 3.62 3.91
C LEU A 220 -5.51 4.92 3.20
N ALA A 221 -4.89 6.04 3.58
CA ALA A 221 -5.10 7.34 2.93
C ALA A 221 -4.74 7.29 1.43
N PHE A 222 -3.59 6.69 1.08
CA PHE A 222 -3.20 6.45 -0.30
C PHE A 222 -4.20 5.57 -1.05
N THR A 223 -4.62 4.45 -0.44
CA THR A 223 -5.56 3.52 -1.07
C THR A 223 -6.90 4.19 -1.37
N LEU A 224 -7.42 4.97 -0.42
CA LEU A 224 -8.69 5.67 -0.55
C LEU A 224 -8.63 6.80 -1.59
N SER A 225 -7.48 7.45 -1.74
CA SER A 225 -7.30 8.57 -2.67
C SER A 225 -7.00 8.10 -4.10
N ASP A 226 -6.03 7.20 -4.27
CA ASP A 226 -5.43 6.83 -5.56
C ASP A 226 -5.90 5.49 -6.12
N ARG A 227 -6.41 4.60 -5.25
CA ARG A 227 -6.76 3.21 -5.60
C ARG A 227 -8.25 2.93 -5.50
N ARG A 228 -9.07 3.98 -5.55
CA ARG A 228 -10.53 3.93 -5.57
C ARG A 228 -11.08 4.84 -6.66
N THR A 229 -12.16 4.39 -7.27
CA THR A 229 -12.95 5.22 -8.18
C THR A 229 -13.53 6.41 -7.41
N GLN A 230 -13.49 7.59 -8.03
CA GLN A 230 -14.00 8.83 -7.44
C GLN A 230 -15.41 9.14 -7.95
N HIS A 231 -16.40 8.96 -7.09
CA HIS A 231 -17.82 9.17 -7.39
C HIS A 231 -18.28 10.62 -7.09
N PRO A 232 -19.52 11.01 -7.49
CA PRO A 232 -20.01 12.39 -7.36
C PRO A 232 -20.24 12.85 -5.92
N TRP A 233 -20.66 11.95 -5.03
CA TRP A 233 -20.82 12.26 -3.61
C TRP A 233 -19.51 11.99 -2.90
N ARG A 234 -18.93 13.01 -2.30
CA ARG A 234 -17.61 12.92 -1.68
C ARG A 234 -17.64 13.40 -0.24
N ALA A 235 -16.70 12.87 0.52
CA ALA A 235 -16.37 13.36 1.83
C ALA A 235 -14.86 13.24 2.07
N THR A 236 -14.33 14.10 2.89
CA THR A 236 -12.92 14.08 3.28
C THR A 236 -12.82 14.15 4.79
N VAL A 237 -11.99 13.28 5.37
CA VAL A 237 -11.70 13.28 6.80
C VAL A 237 -10.19 13.46 6.97
N ALA A 238 -9.78 14.47 7.73
CA ALA A 238 -8.41 14.56 8.22
C ALA A 238 -8.37 13.93 9.61
N ALA A 239 -7.38 13.08 9.88
CA ALA A 239 -7.17 12.46 11.18
C ALA A 239 -5.71 12.03 11.35
N SER A 240 -5.20 12.14 12.57
CA SER A 240 -3.83 11.80 12.96
C SER A 240 -3.72 10.38 13.56
N SER A 241 -4.83 9.85 14.09
CA SER A 241 -4.94 8.50 14.66
C SER A 241 -6.19 7.75 14.18
N ALA A 242 -6.21 6.44 14.37
CA ALA A 242 -7.31 5.54 14.03
C ALA A 242 -8.56 5.88 14.86
N THR A 243 -8.38 6.17 16.15
CA THR A 243 -9.46 6.61 17.05
C THR A 243 -10.10 7.90 16.54
N GLU A 244 -9.29 8.90 16.18
CA GLU A 244 -9.78 10.15 15.63
C GLU A 244 -10.50 9.94 14.29
N LEU A 245 -9.94 9.10 13.42
CA LEU A 245 -10.54 8.77 12.13
C LEU A 245 -11.92 8.12 12.29
N VAL A 246 -12.05 7.11 13.15
CA VAL A 246 -13.33 6.43 13.42
C VAL A 246 -14.36 7.41 13.99
N ALA A 247 -13.97 8.25 14.94
CA ALA A 247 -14.84 9.25 15.54
C ALA A 247 -15.34 10.29 14.53
N ARG A 248 -14.48 10.72 13.60
CA ARG A 248 -14.83 11.67 12.54
C ARG A 248 -15.66 11.02 11.42
N LEU A 249 -15.38 9.76 11.06
CA LEU A 249 -16.17 8.98 10.10
C LEU A 249 -17.62 8.82 10.55
N ALA A 250 -17.88 8.66 11.85
CA ALA A 250 -19.24 8.56 12.38
C ALA A 250 -20.10 9.83 12.13
N LYS A 251 -19.47 10.97 11.88
CA LYS A 251 -20.12 12.27 11.66
C LYS A 251 -19.94 12.77 10.22
N VAL A 252 -19.34 11.96 9.36
CA VAL A 252 -18.98 12.37 8.00
C VAL A 252 -20.25 12.64 7.18
N ARG A 253 -20.23 13.71 6.39
CA ARG A 253 -21.33 14.06 5.49
C ARG A 253 -20.84 14.02 4.06
N PHE A 254 -21.57 13.30 3.23
CA PHE A 254 -21.32 13.27 1.80
C PHE A 254 -22.03 14.42 1.13
N ALA A 255 -21.31 15.15 0.29
CA ALA A 255 -21.85 16.23 -0.51
C ALA A 255 -21.52 15.99 -1.98
N THR A 256 -22.41 16.44 -2.87
CA THR A 256 -22.11 16.44 -4.30
C THR A 256 -21.05 17.50 -4.60
N VAL A 257 -20.09 17.13 -5.44
CA VAL A 257 -19.11 18.10 -5.94
C VAL A 257 -19.82 19.01 -6.94
N ALA A 258 -19.92 20.31 -6.62
CA ALA A 258 -20.31 21.31 -7.61
C ALA A 258 -19.33 21.31 -8.79
N LYS A 259 -19.78 21.68 -10.00
CA LYS A 259 -18.89 21.86 -11.17
C LYS A 259 -17.62 22.63 -10.76
N ARG A 260 -16.46 22.23 -11.32
CA ARG A 260 -15.14 22.83 -11.06
C ARG A 260 -15.27 24.36 -11.05
N ARG A 261 -15.04 24.98 -9.89
CA ARG A 261 -15.16 26.43 -9.72
C ARG A 261 -13.86 27.12 -10.11
N ASN A 262 -13.96 28.35 -10.58
CA ASN A 262 -12.79 29.22 -10.75
C ASN A 262 -12.22 29.53 -9.35
N ILE A 263 -10.96 29.18 -9.13
CA ILE A 263 -10.26 29.41 -7.87
C ILE A 263 -9.49 30.73 -7.98
N GLY A 264 -9.66 31.62 -7.01
CA GLY A 264 -8.84 32.83 -6.89
C GLY A 264 -7.83 32.68 -5.75
N TYR A 265 -6.56 33.01 -5.98
CA TYR A 265 -5.57 33.12 -4.91
C TYR A 265 -5.47 34.56 -4.41
N VAL A 266 -5.42 34.71 -3.09
CA VAL A 266 -5.33 36.01 -2.40
C VAL A 266 -4.06 36.01 -1.56
N PHE A 267 -3.14 36.91 -1.89
CA PHE A 267 -1.82 36.99 -1.27
C PHE A 267 -1.81 38.10 -0.20
N THR A 268 -1.37 37.74 1.01
CA THR A 268 -1.30 38.68 2.13
C THR A 268 -0.13 39.66 1.97
N GLY A 269 -0.31 40.88 2.46
CA GLY A 269 0.78 41.85 2.55
C GLY A 269 1.62 41.68 3.82
N GLN A 270 2.48 42.66 4.08
CA GLN A 270 3.21 42.78 5.34
C GLN A 270 2.24 42.84 6.54
N GLY A 271 2.62 42.19 7.64
CA GLY A 271 1.83 42.11 8.88
C GLY A 271 1.28 40.71 9.16
N ALA A 272 1.28 39.81 8.17
CA ALA A 272 0.83 38.42 8.34
C ALA A 272 1.92 37.48 8.88
N GLN A 273 3.16 37.93 9.02
CA GLN A 273 4.28 37.12 9.48
C GLN A 273 4.19 36.78 10.97
N TRP A 274 4.66 35.59 11.34
CA TRP A 274 4.76 35.15 12.73
C TRP A 274 5.92 34.14 12.88
N CYS A 275 6.44 34.01 14.10
CA CYS A 275 7.54 33.09 14.40
C CYS A 275 7.11 31.63 14.21
N GLY A 276 7.81 30.89 13.34
CA GLY A 276 7.52 29.48 13.06
C GLY A 276 6.58 29.24 11.87
N MET A 277 6.18 30.29 11.15
CA MET A 277 5.42 30.14 9.91
C MET A 277 6.14 29.20 8.92
N GLY A 278 5.41 28.22 8.37
CA GLY A 278 5.93 27.29 7.37
C GLY A 278 6.75 26.10 7.91
N ARG A 279 7.13 26.06 9.20
CA ARG A 279 7.97 24.98 9.76
C ARG A 279 7.41 23.58 9.57
N GLU A 280 6.12 23.39 9.88
CA GLU A 280 5.49 22.07 9.73
C GLU A 280 5.48 21.61 8.27
N LEU A 281 5.27 22.52 7.32
CA LEU A 281 5.29 22.21 5.89
C LEU A 281 6.70 21.92 5.36
N MET A 282 7.75 22.52 5.94
CA MET A 282 9.14 22.19 5.61
C MET A 282 9.48 20.73 5.97
N VAL A 283 8.92 20.23 7.06
CA VAL A 283 9.08 18.83 7.48
C VAL A 283 8.18 17.91 6.64
N ALA A 284 6.93 18.31 6.40
CA ALA A 284 5.92 17.46 5.78
C ALA A 284 5.98 17.39 4.24
N SER A 285 6.60 18.37 3.57
CA SER A 285 6.60 18.48 2.12
C SER A 285 7.98 18.84 1.57
N SER A 286 8.58 17.89 0.86
CA SER A 286 9.83 18.09 0.13
C SER A 286 9.71 19.17 -0.95
N ARG A 287 8.55 19.29 -1.61
CA ARG A 287 8.27 20.33 -2.61
C ARG A 287 8.28 21.73 -1.98
N PHE A 288 7.60 21.89 -0.85
CA PHE A 288 7.55 23.16 -0.13
C PHE A 288 8.93 23.58 0.33
N ARG A 289 9.69 22.65 0.93
CA ARG A 289 11.07 22.88 1.35
C ARG A 289 11.99 23.27 0.19
N ALA A 290 11.94 22.54 -0.92
CA ALA A 290 12.77 22.83 -2.09
C ALA A 290 12.50 24.24 -2.67
N SER A 291 11.24 24.68 -2.65
CA SER A 291 10.87 26.04 -3.09
C SER A 291 11.45 27.13 -2.17
N LEU A 292 11.41 26.93 -0.85
CA LEU A 292 12.07 27.84 0.10
C LEU A 292 13.59 27.88 -0.07
N GLU A 293 14.23 26.73 -0.30
CA GLU A 293 15.67 26.63 -0.56
C GLU A 293 16.06 27.35 -1.87
N ALA A 294 15.22 27.28 -2.89
CA ALA A 294 15.39 28.04 -4.13
C ALA A 294 15.26 29.56 -3.89
N CYS A 295 14.26 29.99 -3.12
CA CYS A 295 14.10 31.40 -2.73
C CYS A 295 15.30 31.91 -1.92
N GLY A 296 15.80 31.11 -0.97
CA GLY A 296 17.01 31.43 -0.20
C GLY A 296 18.25 31.53 -1.09
N SER A 297 18.38 30.63 -2.07
CA SER A 297 19.48 30.67 -3.05
C SER A 297 19.45 31.95 -3.89
N ALA A 298 18.28 32.40 -4.34
CA ALA A 298 18.12 33.67 -5.05
C ALA A 298 18.52 34.88 -4.17
N LEU A 299 18.04 34.95 -2.93
CA LEU A 299 18.40 36.04 -2.01
C LEU A 299 19.90 36.14 -1.73
N ARG A 300 20.59 35.00 -1.59
CA ARG A 300 22.05 34.98 -1.38
C ARG A 300 22.78 35.61 -2.56
N GLN A 301 22.30 35.41 -3.80
CA GLN A 301 22.89 36.05 -4.99
C GLN A 301 22.76 37.57 -4.97
N PHE A 302 21.73 38.10 -4.31
CA PHE A 302 21.51 39.55 -4.16
C PHE A 302 22.25 40.15 -2.95
N GLY A 303 23.04 39.36 -2.22
CA GLY A 303 23.82 39.84 -1.07
C GLY A 303 23.05 39.86 0.26
N ALA A 304 21.96 39.10 0.38
CA ALA A 304 21.25 38.95 1.65
C ALA A 304 22.17 38.32 2.72
N GLY A 305 22.28 38.97 3.88
CA GLY A 305 23.08 38.51 5.02
C GLY A 305 22.39 37.47 5.90
N PHE A 306 21.41 36.73 5.36
CA PHE A 306 20.66 35.70 6.08
C PHE A 306 20.14 34.64 5.11
N ASP A 307 19.85 33.46 5.65
CA ASP A 307 19.20 32.38 4.92
C ASP A 307 17.69 32.29 5.25
N VAL A 308 16.87 32.01 4.24
CA VAL A 308 15.41 31.93 4.39
C VAL A 308 15.00 30.79 5.31
N VAL A 309 15.56 29.59 5.10
CA VAL A 309 15.18 28.40 5.87
C VAL A 309 15.66 28.54 7.31
N GLU A 310 16.93 28.92 7.50
CA GLU A 310 17.48 29.13 8.83
C GLU A 310 16.70 30.19 9.63
N GLU A 311 16.28 31.28 9.00
CA GLU A 311 15.53 32.34 9.67
C GLU A 311 14.10 31.92 10.06
N LEU A 312 13.45 31.05 9.27
CA LEU A 312 12.14 30.48 9.58
C LEU A 312 12.21 29.41 10.69
N GLU A 313 13.37 28.75 10.85
CA GLU A 313 13.63 27.76 11.91
C GLU A 313 14.06 28.37 13.25
N LYS A 314 14.35 29.68 13.31
CA LYS A 314 14.71 30.39 14.55
C LYS A 314 13.55 30.61 15.48
N ASP A 315 13.78 30.40 16.78
CA ASP A 315 12.80 30.61 17.83
C ASP A 315 12.49 32.09 18.08
N PHE A 316 11.41 32.32 18.83
CA PHE A 316 10.81 33.64 19.04
C PHE A 316 11.79 34.73 19.49
N GLU A 317 12.74 34.38 20.36
CA GLU A 317 13.74 35.31 20.91
C GLU A 317 14.83 35.72 19.90
N THR A 318 15.07 34.89 18.88
CA THR A 318 16.21 35.06 17.96
C THR A 318 15.80 35.45 16.55
N THR A 319 14.55 35.20 16.20
CA THR A 319 14.02 35.52 14.88
C THR A 319 13.92 37.03 14.67
N ARG A 320 14.28 37.46 13.46
CA ARG A 320 14.18 38.84 12.97
C ARG A 320 12.99 38.99 12.03
N VAL A 321 12.08 38.01 11.98
CA VAL A 321 10.94 37.96 11.06
C VAL A 321 10.07 39.22 11.06
N ASN A 322 10.04 39.99 12.15
CA ASN A 322 9.27 41.24 12.25
C ASN A 322 9.99 42.50 11.72
N LYS A 323 11.28 42.42 11.39
CA LYS A 323 12.01 43.54 10.78
C LYS A 323 11.70 43.59 9.29
N ALA A 324 11.42 44.78 8.75
CA ALA A 324 10.96 44.96 7.36
C ALA A 324 11.87 44.26 6.32
N VAL A 325 13.18 44.37 6.50
CA VAL A 325 14.21 43.75 5.64
C VAL A 325 14.18 42.20 5.64
N TYR A 326 13.58 41.58 6.65
CA TYR A 326 13.37 40.13 6.71
C TYR A 326 11.93 39.76 6.33
N CYS A 327 10.94 40.49 6.85
CA CYS A 327 9.54 40.10 6.72
C CYS A 327 9.08 40.06 5.26
N GLN A 328 9.50 41.01 4.42
CA GLN A 328 9.08 41.07 3.03
C GLN A 328 9.60 39.85 2.22
N PRO A 329 10.92 39.59 2.15
CA PRO A 329 11.42 38.42 1.43
C PRO A 329 10.95 37.09 2.05
N LEU A 330 10.86 36.97 3.38
CA LEU A 330 10.37 35.73 4.01
C LEU A 330 8.89 35.45 3.69
N CYS A 331 8.03 36.46 3.73
CA CYS A 331 6.62 36.32 3.35
C CYS A 331 6.49 35.96 1.86
N THR A 332 7.24 36.61 0.98
CA THR A 332 7.23 36.29 -0.46
C THR A 332 7.69 34.86 -0.71
N ALA A 333 8.81 34.43 -0.11
CA ALA A 333 9.30 33.05 -0.23
C ALA A 333 8.28 32.01 0.24
N LEU A 334 7.64 32.26 1.39
CA LEU A 334 6.61 31.36 1.93
C LEU A 334 5.38 31.29 1.01
N GLN A 335 4.94 32.43 0.46
CA GLN A 335 3.82 32.47 -0.48
C GLN A 335 4.14 31.77 -1.81
N ILE A 336 5.37 31.92 -2.33
CA ILE A 336 5.87 31.18 -3.50
C ILE A 336 5.87 29.67 -3.21
N ALA A 337 6.38 29.25 -2.06
CA ALA A 337 6.40 27.84 -1.67
C ALA A 337 5.00 27.24 -1.50
N LEU A 338 4.02 28.02 -1.04
CA LEU A 338 2.61 27.62 -1.02
C LEU A 338 2.02 27.47 -2.42
N VAL A 339 2.34 28.37 -3.35
CA VAL A 339 1.91 28.26 -4.75
C VAL A 339 2.47 26.99 -5.38
N ASP A 340 3.78 26.74 -5.21
CA ASP A 340 4.46 25.55 -5.72
C ASP A 340 3.93 24.24 -5.13
N LEU A 341 3.51 24.28 -3.86
CA LEU A 341 2.87 23.14 -3.18
C LEU A 341 1.47 22.87 -3.75
N LEU A 342 0.64 23.89 -3.92
CA LEU A 342 -0.70 23.75 -4.48
C LEU A 342 -0.66 23.28 -5.94
N ASP A 343 0.27 23.79 -6.73
CA ASP A 343 0.51 23.36 -8.11
C ASP A 343 0.90 21.87 -8.18
N SER A 344 1.72 21.39 -7.24
CA SER A 344 2.06 19.96 -7.15
C SER A 344 0.87 19.05 -6.87
N TRP A 345 -0.22 19.60 -6.33
CA TRP A 345 -1.50 18.91 -6.13
C TRP A 345 -2.50 19.13 -7.27
N GLY A 346 -2.08 19.80 -8.35
CA GLY A 346 -2.91 20.15 -9.51
C GLY A 346 -3.94 21.26 -9.21
N VAL A 347 -3.74 22.03 -8.13
CA VAL A 347 -4.57 23.20 -7.81
C VAL A 347 -3.88 24.42 -8.39
N THR A 348 -4.49 25.02 -9.41
CA THR A 348 -3.98 26.22 -10.08
C THR A 348 -5.01 27.35 -10.00
N PRO A 349 -4.58 28.61 -9.81
CA PRO A 349 -5.50 29.73 -9.76
C PRO A 349 -6.04 30.06 -11.17
N HIS A 350 -7.30 30.49 -11.23
CA HIS A 350 -7.87 31.17 -12.39
C HIS A 350 -7.62 32.68 -12.34
N SER A 351 -7.53 33.24 -11.14
CA SER A 351 -7.21 34.64 -10.89
C SER A 351 -6.34 34.78 -9.64
N VAL A 352 -5.57 35.85 -9.58
CA VAL A 352 -4.74 36.19 -8.42
C VAL A 352 -4.98 37.64 -8.03
N THR A 353 -4.83 37.94 -6.74
CA THR A 353 -4.78 39.30 -6.23
C THR A 353 -3.89 39.34 -5.00
N GLY A 354 -3.17 40.44 -4.79
CA GLY A 354 -2.30 40.61 -3.64
C GLY A 354 -2.56 41.93 -2.95
N HIS A 355 -2.37 41.97 -1.64
CA HIS A 355 -2.39 43.24 -0.91
C HIS A 355 -0.96 43.78 -0.76
N SER A 356 -0.65 44.91 -1.40
CA SER A 356 0.65 45.58 -1.30
C SER A 356 1.85 44.65 -1.61
N SER A 357 2.66 44.21 -0.63
CA SER A 357 3.78 43.27 -0.88
C SER A 357 3.33 41.89 -1.33
N GLY A 358 2.08 41.51 -1.06
CA GLY A 358 1.50 40.27 -1.59
C GLY A 358 1.37 40.26 -3.12
N GLU A 359 1.37 41.44 -3.78
CA GLU A 359 1.32 41.50 -5.25
C GLU A 359 2.56 40.88 -5.91
N ILE A 360 3.69 40.81 -5.19
CA ILE A 360 4.93 40.19 -5.69
C ILE A 360 4.72 38.68 -5.90
N ALA A 361 4.22 37.98 -4.88
CA ALA A 361 3.92 36.55 -5.00
C ALA A 361 2.70 36.28 -5.89
N ALA A 362 1.74 37.21 -5.96
CA ALA A 362 0.65 37.13 -6.92
C ALA A 362 1.17 37.18 -8.37
N ALA A 363 2.13 38.06 -8.67
CA ALA A 363 2.74 38.16 -9.98
C ALA A 363 3.55 36.89 -10.33
N TYR A 364 4.23 36.26 -9.35
CA TYR A 364 4.82 34.93 -9.53
C TYR A 364 3.77 33.88 -9.87
N ALA A 365 2.68 33.81 -9.10
CA ALA A 365 1.60 32.84 -9.33
C ALA A 365 0.86 33.04 -10.66
N ALA A 366 0.86 34.25 -11.21
CA ALA A 366 0.37 34.56 -12.55
C ALA A 366 1.39 34.27 -13.67
N GLY A 367 2.61 33.84 -13.35
CA GLY A 367 3.70 33.65 -14.30
C GLY A 367 4.26 34.94 -14.88
N SER A 368 3.98 36.09 -14.27
CA SER A 368 4.47 37.41 -14.71
C SER A 368 5.85 37.74 -14.17
N LEU A 369 6.26 37.13 -13.05
CA LEU A 369 7.61 37.20 -12.50
C LEU A 369 8.19 35.80 -12.37
N SER A 370 9.49 35.68 -12.64
CA SER A 370 10.27 34.50 -12.22
C SER A 370 10.39 34.45 -10.69
N LEU A 371 10.83 33.31 -10.16
CA LEU A 371 11.13 33.20 -8.72
C LEU A 371 12.23 34.20 -8.33
N GLU A 372 13.28 34.29 -9.14
CA GLU A 372 14.42 35.18 -8.93
C GLU A 372 13.99 36.65 -8.94
N ASP A 373 13.16 37.07 -9.91
CA ASP A 373 12.67 38.46 -10.00
C ASP A 373 11.74 38.79 -8.82
N ALA A 374 10.84 37.86 -8.45
CA ALA A 374 9.96 38.05 -7.31
C ALA A 374 10.77 38.22 -6.01
N MET A 375 11.80 37.39 -5.81
CA MET A 375 12.70 37.50 -4.65
C MET A 375 13.55 38.77 -4.69
N LEU A 376 14.00 39.23 -5.85
CA LEU A 376 14.73 40.49 -6.01
C LEU A 376 13.87 41.69 -5.59
N VAL A 377 12.64 41.76 -6.11
CA VAL A 377 11.70 42.85 -5.76
C VAL A 377 11.41 42.85 -4.27
N ALA A 378 11.15 41.68 -3.67
CA ALA A 378 10.88 41.56 -2.24
C ALA A 378 12.10 41.97 -1.39
N TYR A 379 13.30 41.61 -1.80
CA TYR A 379 14.54 41.95 -1.11
C TYR A 379 14.83 43.46 -1.14
N GLU A 380 14.83 44.07 -2.32
CA GLU A 380 15.14 45.50 -2.47
C GLU A 380 14.06 46.38 -1.83
N ARG A 381 12.79 45.99 -1.95
CA ARG A 381 11.70 46.67 -1.25
C ARG A 381 11.85 46.59 0.27
N GLY A 382 12.24 45.43 0.81
CA GLY A 382 12.54 45.25 2.23
C GLY A 382 13.69 46.11 2.73
N ARG A 383 14.71 46.37 1.91
CA ARG A 383 15.86 47.25 2.23
C ARG A 383 15.54 48.74 2.19
N ALA A 384 14.60 49.13 1.32
CA ALA A 384 14.16 50.50 1.16
C ALA A 384 13.13 50.96 2.21
N THR A 385 12.73 50.07 3.12
CA THR A 385 11.78 50.31 4.22
C THR A 385 12.53 50.45 5.54
#